data_AF-A0A916CMD5-F1
#
_entry.id   AF-A0A916CMD5-F1
#
_cell.length_a   1.000
_cell.length_b   1.000
_cell.length_c   1.000
_cell.angle_alpha   90.00
_cell.angle_beta   90.00
_cell.angle_gamma   90.00
#
_symmetry.space_group_name_H-M   'P 1'
#
loop_
_entity.id
_entity.type
_entity.pdbx_description
1 polymer ?
#
loop_
_entity_poly.entity_id
_entity_poly.type
_entity_poly.pdbx_seq_one_letter_code
_entity_poly.pdbx_strand_id
1 'polypeptide(L)'
;MGNKSFIPVSASDLPVETIISLMPDYSVMEHTLYFMERQERPLSLLQTAFLESCDQKSNFSIKQAQEKFGMWGTEFASALGLLGYVAYKTPSTLTNSLSNLSVLVISPHMDDGFFSLAGVILAFSRKAHFFILDLFGDDPWSAFHERYWPERQQLIRIRSQEEFFSAWLCDCQVQILGHPSAPHRGHRIWNEPLDPLLDSTLLRQLIDDIENVLMQNTWDLIFWPLGIGGHVDHRLVRQLAFQFVQRNHLSSRRFVYYEDLPYAASPAHWKTWPSPELLVSLKPAYIPISSQLAKKRQLLDVYRSQLLPNEPNSICKYANSAEMLTGIPEIDKTHLQRTASSEESYERVWCTQESEVICSHLLSK
;
A
#
# COMPACT_ATOMS: atom_id res chain seq x y z
N MET A 1 17.76 12.20 13.03
CA MET A 1 16.82 12.12 11.89
C MET A 1 17.63 11.71 10.68
N GLY A 2 17.48 10.47 10.20
CA GLY A 2 18.27 9.96 9.06
C GLY A 2 17.97 10.74 7.79
N ASN A 3 18.98 10.93 6.94
CA ASN A 3 18.82 11.52 5.62
C ASN A 3 17.77 10.73 4.83
N LYS A 4 16.55 11.27 4.75
CA LYS A 4 15.54 10.77 3.83
C LYS A 4 16.03 11.12 2.44
N SER A 5 16.44 10.12 1.66
CA SER A 5 16.72 10.26 0.23
C SER A 5 15.39 10.41 -0.51
N PHE A 6 14.70 11.53 -0.28
CA PHE A 6 13.63 11.99 -1.15
C PHE A 6 14.28 12.31 -2.49
N ILE A 7 13.70 11.84 -3.60
CA ILE A 7 13.98 12.44 -4.89
C ILE A 7 13.28 13.81 -4.84
N PRO A 8 14.01 14.93 -4.78
CA PRO A 8 13.39 16.24 -4.76
C PRO A 8 12.67 16.43 -6.08
N VAL A 9 11.35 16.57 -6.04
CA VAL A 9 10.67 17.25 -7.14
C VAL A 9 10.61 18.70 -6.70
N SER A 10 11.35 19.56 -7.40
CA SER A 10 11.18 21.00 -7.19
C SER A 10 9.75 21.35 -7.59
N ALA A 11 9.01 22.04 -6.72
CA ALA A 11 7.66 22.48 -7.03
C ALA A 11 7.63 23.47 -8.22
N SER A 12 8.77 24.06 -8.59
CA SER A 12 8.91 24.83 -9.85
C SER A 12 8.68 24.00 -11.09
N ASP A 13 8.90 22.69 -11.00
CA ASP A 13 8.81 21.75 -12.11
C ASP A 13 7.45 21.03 -12.12
N LEU A 14 6.61 21.29 -11.12
CA LEU A 14 5.26 20.75 -11.01
C LEU A 14 4.29 21.59 -11.85
N PRO A 15 3.32 20.96 -12.55
CA PRO A 15 2.23 21.68 -13.18
C PRO A 15 1.45 22.53 -12.17
N VAL A 16 0.97 23.71 -12.57
CA VAL A 16 0.31 24.68 -11.67
C VAL A 16 -0.99 24.16 -11.08
N GLU A 17 -1.64 23.21 -11.75
CA GLU A 17 -2.83 22.49 -11.29
C GLU A 17 -2.53 21.43 -10.22
N THR A 18 -1.25 21.14 -9.94
CA THR A 18 -0.86 20.14 -8.94
C THR A 18 -1.38 20.53 -7.58
N ILE A 19 -2.13 19.62 -6.97
CA ILE A 19 -2.68 19.75 -5.61
C ILE A 19 -1.57 19.47 -4.61
N ILE A 20 -1.50 20.29 -3.57
CA ILE A 20 -0.62 20.20 -2.42
C ILE A 20 -1.49 19.79 -1.24
N SER A 21 -1.14 18.71 -0.57
CA SER A 21 -1.84 18.29 0.64
C SER A 21 -0.88 18.01 1.78
N LEU A 22 -1.24 18.44 2.98
CA LEU A 22 -0.59 18.07 4.23
C LEU A 22 -0.67 16.55 4.40
N MET A 23 0.43 15.97 4.82
CA MET A 23 0.54 14.54 5.11
C MET A 23 -0.35 14.17 6.31
N PRO A 24 -0.96 12.96 6.32
CA PRO A 24 -2.03 12.60 7.25
C PRO A 24 -1.63 12.49 8.72
N ASP A 25 -0.34 12.24 8.96
CA ASP A 25 0.28 12.16 10.27
C ASP A 25 0.58 13.53 10.90
N TYR A 26 0.37 14.64 10.16
CA TYR A 26 0.61 15.99 10.66
C TYR A 26 -0.67 16.78 10.89
N SER A 27 -0.60 17.65 11.91
CA SER A 27 -1.57 18.72 12.13
C SER A 27 -0.88 20.02 12.51
N VAL A 28 -1.59 21.14 12.33
CA VAL A 28 -1.11 22.47 12.69
C VAL A 28 -2.06 23.06 13.72
N MET A 29 -1.53 23.47 14.87
CA MET A 29 -2.30 24.12 15.93
C MET A 29 -1.43 25.22 16.56
N GLU A 30 -1.99 26.41 16.76
CA GLU A 30 -1.31 27.52 17.49
C GLU A 30 0.14 27.77 17.01
N HIS A 31 0.35 27.86 15.69
CA HIS A 31 1.67 28.05 15.08
C HIS A 31 2.69 26.94 15.40
N THR A 32 2.22 25.73 15.66
CA THR A 32 3.05 24.58 15.96
C THR A 32 2.65 23.42 15.07
N LEU A 33 3.66 22.74 14.51
CA LEU A 33 3.49 21.49 13.78
C LEU A 33 3.49 20.33 14.76
N TYR A 34 2.49 19.46 14.64
CA TYR A 34 2.36 18.24 15.42
C TYR A 34 2.49 17.04 14.49
N PHE A 35 3.23 16.02 14.92
CA PHE A 35 3.27 14.70 14.29
C PHE A 35 2.62 13.70 15.25
N MET A 36 1.60 12.98 14.80
CA MET A 36 0.81 12.07 15.63
C MET A 36 0.40 12.71 16.98
N GLU A 37 -0.11 13.95 16.91
CA GLU A 37 -0.54 14.79 18.05
C GLU A 37 0.56 15.16 19.05
N ARG A 38 1.84 14.92 18.73
CA ARG A 38 2.97 15.42 19.52
C ARG A 38 3.61 16.62 18.86
N GLN A 39 3.89 17.63 19.66
CA GLN A 39 4.58 18.82 19.21
C GLN A 39 5.95 18.43 18.64
N GLU A 40 6.18 18.78 17.38
CA GLU A 40 7.46 18.59 16.70
C GLU A 40 8.27 19.88 16.71
N ARG A 41 7.69 20.96 16.19
CA ARG A 41 8.40 22.24 16.08
C ARG A 41 7.45 23.45 15.95
N PRO A 42 7.89 24.64 16.41
CA PRO A 42 7.20 25.88 16.09
C PRO A 42 7.30 26.21 14.59
N LEU A 43 6.30 26.91 14.09
CA LEU A 43 6.17 27.40 12.72
C LEU A 43 6.12 28.93 12.73
N SER A 44 6.60 29.56 11.66
CA SER A 44 6.32 30.97 11.43
C SER A 44 4.83 31.19 11.10
N LEU A 45 4.34 32.42 11.23
CA LEU A 45 2.97 32.77 10.83
C LEU A 45 2.69 32.38 9.37
N LEU A 46 3.68 32.59 8.49
CA LEU A 46 3.56 32.32 7.07
C LEU A 46 3.57 30.81 6.77
N GLN A 47 4.41 30.04 7.45
CA GLN A 47 4.39 28.57 7.37
C GLN A 47 3.09 27.98 7.90
N THR A 48 2.58 28.53 9.00
CA THR A 48 1.28 28.15 9.58
C THR A 48 0.18 28.33 8.56
N ALA A 49 0.04 29.55 8.02
CA ALA A 49 -0.99 29.87 7.04
C ALA A 49 -0.87 29.02 5.76
N PHE A 50 0.35 28.70 5.33
CA PHE A 50 0.58 27.82 4.18
C PHE A 50 0.12 26.39 4.46
N LEU A 51 0.55 25.78 5.56
CA LEU A 51 0.22 24.39 5.90
C LEU A 51 -1.27 24.23 6.22
N GLU A 52 -1.90 25.20 6.89
CA GLU A 52 -3.36 25.23 7.08
C GLU A 52 -4.11 25.30 5.75
N SER A 53 -3.54 25.97 4.74
CA SER A 53 -4.12 25.98 3.40
C SER A 53 -3.97 24.64 2.68
N CYS A 54 -3.04 23.78 3.12
CA CYS A 54 -2.82 22.45 2.56
C CYS A 54 -3.63 21.36 3.26
N ASP A 55 -4.60 21.69 4.13
CA ASP A 55 -5.41 20.67 4.81
C ASP A 55 -6.01 19.66 3.80
N GLN A 56 -6.12 18.39 4.19
CA GLN A 56 -6.51 17.28 3.29
C GLN A 56 -7.89 17.47 2.65
N LYS A 57 -8.73 18.35 3.22
CA LYS A 57 -10.06 18.67 2.70
C LYS A 57 -10.05 19.79 1.66
N SER A 58 -8.90 20.44 1.46
CA SER A 58 -8.74 21.53 0.52
C SER A 58 -8.21 21.03 -0.82
N ASN A 59 -8.73 21.55 -1.93
CA ASN A 59 -8.14 21.34 -3.26
C ASN A 59 -7.05 22.39 -3.53
N PHE A 60 -6.13 22.60 -2.58
CA PHE A 60 -5.15 23.67 -2.64
C PHE A 60 -4.03 23.35 -3.63
N SER A 61 -3.93 24.13 -4.70
CA SER A 61 -3.01 23.89 -5.83
C SER A 61 -1.78 24.79 -5.79
N ILE A 62 -0.74 24.43 -6.56
CA ILE A 62 0.43 25.28 -6.82
C ILE A 62 0.01 26.67 -7.33
N LYS A 63 -0.98 26.74 -8.22
CA LYS A 63 -1.56 28.01 -8.69
C LYS A 63 -2.10 28.85 -7.54
N GLN A 64 -2.93 28.25 -6.67
CA GLN A 64 -3.50 28.96 -5.53
C GLN A 64 -2.42 29.34 -4.51
N ALA A 65 -1.36 28.54 -4.36
CA ALA A 65 -0.20 28.89 -3.56
C ALA A 65 0.52 30.13 -4.10
N GLN A 66 0.73 30.21 -5.42
CA GLN A 66 1.31 31.37 -6.07
C GLN A 66 0.42 32.62 -5.95
N GLU A 67 -0.90 32.47 -6.12
CA GLU A 67 -1.85 33.57 -5.98
C GLU A 67 -1.91 34.11 -4.54
N LYS A 68 -1.91 33.22 -3.54
CA LYS A 68 -2.06 33.58 -2.13
C LYS A 68 -0.76 34.04 -1.47
N PHE A 69 0.37 33.46 -1.84
CA PHE A 69 1.67 33.67 -1.18
C PHE A 69 2.75 34.28 -2.11
N GLY A 70 2.40 34.62 -3.35
CA GLY A 70 3.33 35.19 -4.33
C GLY A 70 4.46 34.21 -4.67
N MET A 71 5.68 34.74 -4.84
CA MET A 71 6.88 33.94 -5.14
C MET A 71 7.16 32.85 -4.07
N TRP A 72 6.79 33.10 -2.81
CA TRP A 72 7.01 32.16 -1.72
C TRP A 72 6.11 30.92 -1.79
N GLY A 73 5.00 30.96 -2.54
CA GLY A 73 4.08 29.82 -2.61
C GLY A 73 4.72 28.56 -3.17
N THR A 74 5.49 28.71 -4.25
CA THR A 74 6.21 27.57 -4.86
C THR A 74 7.42 27.16 -4.02
N GLU A 75 8.13 28.12 -3.42
CA GLU A 75 9.27 27.83 -2.54
C GLU A 75 8.85 27.07 -1.27
N PHE A 76 7.74 27.46 -0.64
CA PHE A 76 7.18 26.72 0.49
C PHE A 76 6.72 25.34 0.09
N ALA A 77 6.01 25.22 -1.04
CA ALA A 77 5.62 23.92 -1.56
C ALA A 77 6.85 23.01 -1.66
N SER A 78 7.89 23.43 -2.38
CA SER A 78 9.15 22.67 -2.54
C SER A 78 9.81 22.31 -1.21
N ALA A 79 10.01 23.30 -0.33
CA ALA A 79 10.73 23.12 0.92
C ALA A 79 9.98 22.17 1.87
N LEU A 80 8.66 22.29 1.96
CA LEU A 80 7.83 21.44 2.82
C LEU A 80 7.69 20.03 2.24
N GLY A 81 7.65 19.87 0.92
CA GLY A 81 7.68 18.56 0.26
C GLY A 81 9.01 17.83 0.49
N LEU A 82 10.13 18.56 0.40
CA LEU A 82 11.46 18.04 0.75
C LEU A 82 11.58 17.57 2.21
N LEU A 83 10.90 18.26 3.13
CA LEU A 83 10.80 17.86 4.53
C LEU A 83 9.79 16.72 4.75
N GLY A 84 9.00 16.38 3.72
CA GLY A 84 7.96 15.37 3.76
C GLY A 84 6.76 15.79 4.63
N TYR A 85 6.43 17.07 4.69
CA TYR A 85 5.22 17.54 5.38
C TYR A 85 4.02 17.63 4.45
N VAL A 86 4.26 17.77 3.16
CA VAL A 86 3.20 17.77 2.14
C VAL A 86 3.51 16.75 1.05
N ALA A 87 2.47 16.20 0.44
CA ALA A 87 2.54 15.44 -0.80
C ALA A 87 1.89 16.22 -1.94
N TYR A 88 2.19 15.77 -3.16
CA TYR A 88 1.68 16.36 -4.38
C TYR A 88 0.85 15.35 -5.15
N LYS A 89 -0.29 15.81 -5.67
CA LYS A 89 -1.09 15.06 -6.63
C LYS A 89 -1.37 15.95 -7.84
N THR A 90 -0.75 15.62 -8.97
CA THR A 90 -1.15 16.23 -10.23
C THR A 90 -2.49 15.63 -10.64
N PRO A 91 -3.56 16.44 -10.82
CA PRO A 91 -4.84 15.95 -11.30
C PRO A 91 -4.62 15.13 -12.57
N SER A 92 -5.15 13.91 -12.60
CA SER A 92 -5.09 13.11 -13.81
C SER A 92 -5.89 13.83 -14.90
N THR A 93 -5.24 14.17 -16.02
CA THR A 93 -5.88 14.80 -17.19
C THR A 93 -6.83 13.84 -17.94
N LEU A 94 -7.16 12.69 -17.35
CA LEU A 94 -7.98 11.67 -17.95
C LEU A 94 -9.45 12.06 -17.85
N THR A 95 -9.90 12.74 -18.90
CA THR A 95 -11.26 12.64 -19.42
C THR A 95 -11.62 11.16 -19.55
N ASN A 96 -12.56 10.65 -18.74
CA ASN A 96 -13.32 9.41 -18.99
C ASN A 96 -12.56 8.34 -19.79
N SER A 97 -11.41 7.88 -19.28
CA SER A 97 -10.79 6.67 -19.81
C SER A 97 -11.79 5.55 -19.55
N LEU A 98 -12.23 4.86 -20.60
CA LEU A 98 -12.95 3.60 -20.50
C LEU A 98 -11.97 2.56 -19.91
N SER A 99 -11.76 2.63 -18.60
CA SER A 99 -11.20 1.58 -17.77
C SER A 99 -12.06 0.34 -18.00
N ASN A 100 -11.47 -0.67 -18.62
CA ASN A 100 -12.18 -1.89 -18.97
C ASN A 100 -12.02 -2.99 -17.92
N LEU A 101 -11.16 -2.77 -16.91
CA LEU A 101 -10.87 -3.77 -15.89
C LEU A 101 -11.18 -3.23 -14.49
N SER A 102 -11.80 -4.08 -13.67
CA SER A 102 -12.04 -3.85 -12.25
C SER A 102 -11.22 -4.85 -11.44
N VAL A 103 -10.36 -4.33 -10.57
CA VAL A 103 -9.44 -5.11 -9.75
C VAL A 103 -9.76 -4.91 -8.28
N LEU A 104 -10.02 -6.01 -7.58
CA LEU A 104 -10.16 -6.02 -6.13
C LEU A 104 -8.84 -6.46 -5.50
N VAL A 105 -8.38 -5.74 -4.49
CA VAL A 105 -7.26 -6.13 -3.64
C VAL A 105 -7.80 -6.44 -2.27
N ILE A 106 -7.70 -7.70 -1.84
CA ILE A 106 -7.98 -8.10 -0.47
C ILE A 106 -6.70 -7.90 0.35
N SER A 107 -6.77 -7.01 1.32
CA SER A 107 -5.64 -6.58 2.14
C SER A 107 -5.91 -6.96 3.60
N PRO A 108 -5.00 -7.69 4.29
CA PRO A 108 -5.20 -8.00 5.70
C PRO A 108 -5.33 -6.73 6.54
N HIS A 109 -4.33 -5.84 6.51
CA HIS A 109 -4.32 -4.59 7.28
C HIS A 109 -4.25 -3.36 6.38
N MET A 110 -4.53 -2.20 6.99
CA MET A 110 -4.27 -0.88 6.38
C MET A 110 -2.76 -0.72 6.21
N ASP A 111 -2.29 -0.87 4.97
CA ASP A 111 -0.93 -0.70 4.44
C ASP A 111 -0.52 -1.83 3.47
N ASP A 112 -0.88 -3.08 3.77
CA ASP A 112 -0.40 -4.29 3.11
C ASP A 112 -0.61 -4.28 1.59
N GLY A 113 -1.80 -3.86 1.14
CA GLY A 113 -2.14 -3.72 -0.27
C GLY A 113 -1.21 -2.74 -0.99
N PHE A 114 -0.93 -1.59 -0.40
CA PHE A 114 -0.04 -0.59 -1.00
C PHE A 114 1.44 -0.95 -0.87
N PHE A 115 1.88 -1.54 0.24
CA PHE A 115 3.25 -2.03 0.38
C PHE A 115 3.60 -3.01 -0.73
N SER A 116 2.65 -3.91 -1.00
CA SER A 116 2.83 -5.02 -1.92
C SER A 116 2.58 -4.63 -3.38
N LEU A 117 1.59 -3.77 -3.66
CA LEU A 117 1.06 -3.54 -5.02
C LEU A 117 1.02 -2.07 -5.49
N ALA A 118 1.57 -1.10 -4.73
CA ALA A 118 1.49 0.30 -5.16
C ALA A 118 2.08 0.56 -6.55
N GLY A 119 3.16 -0.14 -6.93
CA GLY A 119 3.75 -0.01 -8.26
C GLY A 119 2.80 -0.46 -9.36
N VAL A 120 2.13 -1.61 -9.17
CA VAL A 120 1.08 -2.15 -10.05
C VAL A 120 -0.10 -1.18 -10.12
N ILE A 121 -0.62 -0.73 -8.98
CA ILE A 121 -1.74 0.22 -8.93
C ILE A 121 -1.40 1.47 -9.73
N LEU A 122 -0.22 2.06 -9.51
CA LEU A 122 0.23 3.26 -10.22
C LEU A 122 0.48 3.02 -11.72
N ALA A 123 1.00 1.84 -12.09
CA ALA A 123 1.28 1.50 -13.49
C ALA A 123 -0.02 1.30 -14.28
N PHE A 124 -1.07 0.81 -13.63
CA PHE A 124 -2.32 0.41 -14.27
C PHE A 124 -3.53 1.29 -13.94
N SER A 125 -3.38 2.37 -13.15
CA SER A 125 -4.49 3.26 -12.75
C SER A 125 -5.27 3.87 -13.92
N ARG A 126 -4.66 3.94 -15.12
CA ARG A 126 -5.34 4.41 -16.35
C ARG A 126 -6.14 3.32 -17.08
N LYS A 127 -5.82 2.06 -16.82
CA LYS A 127 -6.35 0.86 -17.51
C LYS A 127 -7.33 0.08 -16.63
N ALA A 128 -7.18 0.16 -15.31
CA ALA A 128 -7.96 -0.57 -14.35
C ALA A 128 -8.44 0.32 -13.20
N HIS A 129 -9.64 0.06 -12.72
CA HIS A 129 -10.13 0.56 -11.45
C HIS A 129 -9.67 -0.38 -10.33
N PHE A 130 -8.95 0.17 -9.36
CA PHE A 130 -8.54 -0.56 -8.18
C PHE A 130 -9.47 -0.23 -7.01
N PHE A 131 -9.91 -1.28 -6.34
CA PHE A 131 -10.61 -1.22 -5.06
C PHE A 131 -9.84 -2.05 -4.06
N ILE A 132 -9.47 -1.44 -2.93
CA ILE A 132 -8.78 -2.12 -1.83
C ILE A 132 -9.79 -2.38 -0.72
N LEU A 133 -9.85 -3.61 -0.24
CA LEU A 133 -10.65 -4.01 0.90
C LEU A 133 -9.72 -4.44 2.03
N ASP A 134 -9.54 -3.56 3.00
CA ASP A 134 -8.80 -3.88 4.23
C ASP A 134 -9.71 -4.60 5.21
N LEU A 135 -9.27 -5.75 5.73
CA LEU A 135 -10.11 -6.60 6.56
C LEU A 135 -10.00 -6.25 8.04
N PHE A 136 -8.78 -6.07 8.56
CA PHE A 136 -8.48 -5.90 9.97
C PHE A 136 -8.17 -4.43 10.32
N GLY A 137 -9.17 -3.57 10.20
CA GLY A 137 -9.05 -2.14 10.51
C GLY A 137 -8.93 -1.83 12.00
N ASP A 138 -9.34 -2.75 12.88
CA ASP A 138 -9.15 -2.63 14.32
C ASP A 138 -7.81 -3.28 14.72
N ASP A 139 -6.73 -2.56 14.41
CA ASP A 139 -5.35 -3.01 14.62
C ASP A 139 -4.51 -1.98 15.41
N PRO A 140 -4.03 -2.32 16.62
CA PRO A 140 -3.31 -1.40 17.49
C PRO A 140 -1.81 -1.31 17.16
N TRP A 141 -1.37 -1.83 16.01
CA TRP A 141 0.04 -1.87 15.65
C TRP A 141 0.59 -0.52 15.13
N SER A 142 1.83 -0.21 15.53
CA SER A 142 2.64 0.87 14.99
C SER A 142 4.13 0.53 15.10
N ALA A 143 4.92 0.90 14.09
CA ALA A 143 6.38 0.81 14.14
C ALA A 143 7.00 1.66 15.27
N PHE A 144 6.25 2.61 15.82
CA PHE A 144 6.70 3.46 16.90
C PHE A 144 6.06 3.17 18.26
N HIS A 145 5.44 2.00 18.45
CA HIS A 145 4.75 1.65 19.71
C HIS A 145 5.62 1.89 20.97
N GLU A 146 6.94 1.65 20.92
CA GLU A 146 7.84 1.92 22.06
C GLU A 146 8.06 3.41 22.35
N ARG A 147 7.93 4.27 21.33
CA ARG A 147 8.22 5.72 21.41
C ARG A 147 6.96 6.56 21.59
N TYR A 148 5.90 6.12 20.95
CA TYR A 148 4.58 6.75 20.92
C TYR A 148 3.60 5.67 21.36
N TRP A 149 2.93 5.89 22.49
CA TRP A 149 1.81 5.06 22.95
C TRP A 149 0.51 5.83 22.70
N PRO A 150 0.14 6.11 21.44
CA PRO A 150 -1.11 6.79 21.16
C PRO A 150 -2.27 5.94 21.70
N GLU A 151 -3.37 6.59 22.02
CA GLU A 151 -4.59 5.86 22.32
C GLU A 151 -4.98 5.01 21.09
N ARG A 152 -5.50 3.80 21.30
CA ARG A 152 -5.88 2.88 20.21
C ARG A 152 -6.75 3.56 19.14
N GLN A 153 -7.78 4.31 19.57
CA GLN A 153 -8.68 5.00 18.65
C GLN A 153 -7.96 6.07 17.82
N GLN A 154 -7.00 6.75 18.44
CA GLN A 154 -6.16 7.74 17.76
C GLN A 154 -5.28 7.06 16.70
N LEU A 155 -4.66 5.92 17.03
CA LEU A 155 -3.83 5.17 16.09
C LEU A 155 -4.64 4.63 14.90
N ILE A 156 -5.80 4.03 15.16
CA ILE A 156 -6.71 3.57 14.10
C ILE A 156 -7.09 4.74 13.18
N ARG A 157 -7.44 5.90 13.76
CA ARG A 157 -7.74 7.10 12.99
C ARG A 157 -6.57 7.53 12.10
N ILE A 158 -5.35 7.60 12.64
CA ILE A 158 -4.16 7.97 11.87
C ILE A 158 -3.94 7.00 10.73
N ARG A 159 -3.98 5.69 10.99
CA ARG A 159 -3.79 4.65 9.97
C ARG A 159 -4.85 4.70 8.88
N SER A 160 -6.11 4.93 9.24
CA SER A 160 -7.18 5.11 8.26
C SER A 160 -6.96 6.36 7.41
N GLN A 161 -6.47 7.46 8.00
CA GLN A 161 -6.10 8.66 7.24
C GLN A 161 -4.92 8.39 6.29
N GLU A 162 -3.89 7.65 6.72
CA GLU A 162 -2.80 7.19 5.86
C GLU A 162 -3.33 6.37 4.67
N GLU A 163 -4.23 5.42 4.91
CA GLU A 163 -4.82 4.55 3.90
C GLU A 163 -5.67 5.33 2.87
N PHE A 164 -6.60 6.16 3.34
CA PHE A 164 -7.42 7.00 2.45
C PHE A 164 -6.56 8.00 1.65
N PHE A 165 -5.48 8.50 2.25
CA PHE A 165 -4.56 9.41 1.57
C PHE A 165 -3.78 8.71 0.45
N SER A 166 -3.31 7.48 0.68
CA SER A 166 -2.68 6.64 -0.34
C SER A 166 -3.65 6.32 -1.47
N ALA A 167 -4.91 6.00 -1.15
CA ALA A 167 -5.95 5.77 -2.15
C ALA A 167 -6.21 7.02 -3.00
N TRP A 168 -6.27 8.19 -2.37
CA TRP A 168 -6.35 9.45 -3.09
C TRP A 168 -5.14 9.68 -4.00
N LEU A 169 -3.90 9.44 -3.56
CA LEU A 169 -2.70 9.60 -4.39
C LEU A 169 -2.69 8.68 -5.63
N CYS A 170 -3.29 7.50 -5.50
CA CYS A 170 -3.31 6.46 -6.53
C CYS A 170 -4.53 6.49 -7.46
N ASP A 171 -5.50 7.39 -7.25
CA ASP A 171 -6.79 7.39 -7.93
C ASP A 171 -7.52 6.03 -7.80
N CYS A 172 -7.46 5.41 -6.61
CA CYS A 172 -8.16 4.17 -6.30
C CYS A 172 -9.16 4.33 -5.16
N GLN A 173 -10.00 3.31 -4.97
CA GLN A 173 -10.97 3.25 -3.88
C GLN A 173 -10.46 2.34 -2.78
N VAL A 174 -10.82 2.65 -1.53
CA VAL A 174 -10.53 1.80 -0.38
C VAL A 174 -11.75 1.72 0.54
N GLN A 175 -11.98 0.53 1.09
CA GLN A 175 -12.92 0.28 2.17
C GLN A 175 -12.19 -0.46 3.28
N ILE A 176 -12.29 0.07 4.50
CA ILE A 176 -11.70 -0.52 5.69
C ILE A 176 -12.81 -1.18 6.50
N LEU A 177 -12.74 -2.50 6.68
CA LEU A 177 -13.59 -3.23 7.60
C LEU A 177 -13.03 -3.14 9.02
N GLY A 178 -13.91 -3.14 10.02
CA GLY A 178 -13.54 -3.00 11.43
C GLY A 178 -13.25 -4.33 12.14
N HIS A 179 -12.81 -5.38 11.45
CA HIS A 179 -12.56 -6.65 12.11
C HIS A 179 -11.33 -6.59 13.03
N PRO A 180 -11.32 -7.30 14.16
CA PRO A 180 -10.21 -7.29 15.10
C PRO A 180 -8.98 -8.01 14.53
N SER A 181 -7.81 -7.36 14.61
CA SER A 181 -6.52 -8.00 14.31
C SER A 181 -6.16 -9.07 15.35
N ALA A 182 -5.15 -9.89 15.05
CA ALA A 182 -4.79 -11.07 15.82
C ALA A 182 -4.66 -10.87 17.34
N PRO A 183 -3.98 -9.81 17.85
CA PRO A 183 -3.86 -9.58 19.29
C PRO A 183 -5.21 -9.45 19.99
N HIS A 184 -6.21 -8.89 19.30
CA HIS A 184 -7.55 -8.70 19.85
C HIS A 184 -8.40 -9.98 19.85
N ARG A 185 -7.98 -11.00 19.09
CA ARG A 185 -8.61 -12.33 19.09
C ARG A 185 -8.00 -13.27 20.11
N GLY A 186 -6.96 -12.85 20.82
CA GLY A 186 -6.30 -13.63 21.87
C GLY A 186 -5.01 -14.31 21.44
N HIS A 187 -4.53 -14.07 20.21
CA HIS A 187 -3.19 -14.49 19.80
C HIS A 187 -2.14 -13.71 20.60
N ARG A 188 -1.16 -14.40 21.18
CA ARG A 188 -0.14 -13.76 22.05
C ARG A 188 1.00 -13.17 21.24
N ILE A 189 1.33 -13.81 20.13
CA ILE A 189 2.32 -13.36 19.18
C ILE A 189 1.73 -13.42 17.78
N TRP A 190 2.10 -12.44 16.96
CA TRP A 190 1.54 -12.22 15.62
C TRP A 190 1.73 -13.42 14.66
N ASN A 191 2.70 -14.29 14.93
CA ASN A 191 3.02 -15.44 14.08
C ASN A 191 2.53 -16.80 14.60
N GLU A 192 1.65 -16.84 15.61
CA GLU A 192 1.00 -18.05 16.09
C GLU A 192 0.21 -18.77 14.99
N PRO A 193 0.20 -20.12 14.95
CA PRO A 193 -0.66 -20.86 14.04
C PRO A 193 -2.12 -20.41 14.13
N LEU A 194 -2.86 -20.56 13.03
CA LEU A 194 -4.31 -20.33 13.03
C LEU A 194 -4.98 -21.21 14.07
N ASP A 195 -5.87 -20.62 14.88
CA ASP A 195 -6.58 -21.33 15.92
C ASP A 195 -8.07 -21.38 15.55
N PRO A 196 -8.61 -22.55 15.17
CA PRO A 196 -10.01 -22.68 14.82
C PRO A 196 -10.98 -22.23 15.93
N LEU A 197 -10.59 -22.32 17.20
CA LEU A 197 -11.42 -21.88 18.31
C LEU A 197 -11.49 -20.35 18.39
N LEU A 198 -10.37 -19.66 18.15
CA LEU A 198 -10.30 -18.19 18.16
C LEU A 198 -10.88 -17.59 16.87
N ASP A 199 -10.58 -18.19 15.72
CA ASP A 199 -10.79 -17.57 14.42
C ASP A 199 -12.13 -17.96 13.75
N SER A 200 -12.81 -19.04 14.17
CA SER A 200 -13.97 -19.58 13.42
C SER A 200 -15.17 -18.64 13.30
N THR A 201 -15.43 -17.81 14.32
CA THR A 201 -16.53 -16.83 14.26
C THR A 201 -16.18 -15.70 13.30
N LEU A 202 -14.98 -15.14 13.42
CA LEU A 202 -14.47 -14.12 12.52
C LEU A 202 -14.42 -14.63 11.08
N LEU A 203 -13.95 -15.87 10.86
CA LEU A 203 -13.87 -16.47 9.54
C LEU A 203 -15.22 -16.44 8.80
N ARG A 204 -16.32 -16.73 9.50
CA ARG A 204 -17.68 -16.65 8.92
C ARG A 204 -18.04 -15.22 8.54
N GLN A 205 -17.78 -14.26 9.42
CA GLN A 205 -18.04 -12.84 9.16
C GLN A 205 -17.23 -12.33 7.96
N LEU A 206 -15.95 -12.69 7.88
CA LEU A 206 -15.09 -12.36 6.75
C LEU A 206 -15.59 -12.95 5.43
N ILE A 207 -16.11 -14.19 5.45
CA ILE A 207 -16.73 -14.78 4.26
C ILE A 207 -17.92 -13.94 3.83
N ASP A 208 -18.85 -13.65 4.74
CA ASP A 208 -20.07 -12.90 4.42
C ASP A 208 -19.75 -11.49 3.88
N ASP A 209 -18.81 -10.78 4.51
CA ASP A 209 -18.40 -9.43 4.10
C ASP A 209 -17.70 -9.42 2.73
N ILE A 210 -16.80 -10.38 2.49
CA ILE A 210 -16.13 -10.51 1.19
C ILE A 210 -17.15 -10.88 0.11
N GLU A 211 -18.08 -11.80 0.38
CA GLU A 211 -19.16 -12.14 -0.56
C GLU A 211 -20.03 -10.93 -0.91
N ASN A 212 -20.35 -10.09 0.07
CA ASN A 212 -21.08 -8.85 -0.17
C ASN A 212 -20.34 -7.92 -1.14
N VAL A 213 -19.02 -7.74 -0.99
CA VAL A 213 -18.21 -6.93 -1.91
C VAL A 213 -18.10 -7.58 -3.30
N LEU A 214 -18.00 -8.91 -3.36
CA LEU A 214 -17.95 -9.65 -4.62
C LEU A 214 -19.28 -9.59 -5.39
N MET A 215 -20.42 -9.47 -4.70
CA MET A 215 -21.74 -9.36 -5.32
C MET A 215 -22.05 -7.94 -5.83
N GLN A 216 -21.41 -6.91 -5.27
CA GLN A 216 -21.68 -5.52 -5.64
C GLN A 216 -21.08 -5.12 -6.99
N ASN A 217 -20.03 -5.79 -7.45
CA ASN A 217 -19.31 -5.45 -8.67
C ASN A 217 -18.80 -6.70 -9.39
N THR A 218 -18.62 -6.61 -10.70
CA THR A 218 -17.87 -7.62 -11.45
C THR A 218 -16.39 -7.32 -11.37
N TRP A 219 -15.63 -8.20 -10.73
CA TRP A 219 -14.17 -8.12 -10.63
C TRP A 219 -13.52 -9.02 -11.69
N ASP A 220 -12.60 -8.46 -12.46
CA ASP A 220 -11.80 -9.19 -13.45
C ASP A 220 -10.65 -9.94 -12.77
N LEU A 221 -10.07 -9.32 -11.76
CA LEU A 221 -9.00 -9.89 -10.93
C LEU A 221 -9.22 -9.57 -9.46
N ILE A 222 -8.83 -10.51 -8.62
CA ILE A 222 -8.88 -10.42 -7.17
C ILE A 222 -7.50 -10.82 -6.64
N PHE A 223 -6.83 -9.86 -6.04
CA PHE A 223 -5.51 -9.99 -5.46
C PHE A 223 -5.64 -10.39 -3.99
N TRP A 224 -4.92 -11.42 -3.59
CA TRP A 224 -4.89 -11.97 -2.23
C TRP A 224 -3.46 -12.01 -1.69
N PRO A 225 -3.26 -11.89 -0.37
CA PRO A 225 -1.94 -12.06 0.22
C PRO A 225 -1.45 -13.51 0.06
N LEU A 226 -0.16 -13.68 -0.23
CA LEU A 226 0.48 -14.99 -0.26
C LEU A 226 0.78 -15.53 1.16
N GLY A 227 0.67 -14.69 2.19
CA GLY A 227 0.89 -15.07 3.58
C GLY A 227 2.36 -15.21 3.97
N ILE A 228 3.27 -14.56 3.24
CA ILE A 228 4.69 -14.43 3.60
C ILE A 228 4.79 -13.58 4.88
N GLY A 229 5.80 -13.86 5.72
CA GLY A 229 5.97 -13.23 7.03
C GLY A 229 5.53 -14.15 8.15
N GLY A 230 4.52 -14.98 7.90
CA GLY A 230 3.93 -15.88 8.87
C GLY A 230 3.01 -15.17 9.86
N HIS A 231 2.49 -13.99 9.52
CA HIS A 231 1.45 -13.34 10.32
C HIS A 231 0.15 -14.13 10.25
N VAL A 232 -0.51 -14.34 11.39
CA VAL A 232 -1.72 -15.17 11.47
C VAL A 232 -2.86 -14.59 10.62
N ASP A 233 -3.04 -13.26 10.63
CA ASP A 233 -4.05 -12.58 9.79
C ASP A 233 -3.81 -12.79 8.29
N HIS A 234 -2.57 -12.65 7.81
CA HIS A 234 -2.27 -12.90 6.39
C HIS A 234 -2.51 -14.37 6.01
N ARG A 235 -2.18 -15.33 6.90
CA ARG A 235 -2.47 -16.75 6.68
C ARG A 235 -3.96 -17.03 6.66
N LEU A 236 -4.74 -16.39 7.52
CA LEU A 236 -6.20 -16.51 7.56
C LEU A 236 -6.81 -16.04 6.24
N VAL A 237 -6.38 -14.87 5.76
CA VAL A 237 -6.86 -14.29 4.49
C VAL A 237 -6.44 -15.12 3.28
N ARG A 238 -5.22 -15.66 3.27
CA ARG A 238 -4.81 -16.65 2.27
C ARG A 238 -5.68 -17.91 2.31
N GLN A 239 -6.02 -18.41 3.50
CA GLN A 239 -6.90 -19.57 3.64
C GLN A 239 -8.31 -19.28 3.12
N LEU A 240 -8.83 -18.07 3.32
CA LEU A 240 -10.09 -17.63 2.74
C LEU A 240 -10.06 -17.72 1.21
N ALA A 241 -8.98 -17.26 0.57
CA ALA A 241 -8.82 -17.38 -0.88
C ALA A 241 -9.02 -18.83 -1.37
N PHE A 242 -8.42 -19.82 -0.70
CA PHE A 242 -8.62 -21.23 -1.05
C PHE A 242 -10.05 -21.70 -0.86
N GLN A 243 -10.73 -21.27 0.21
CA GLN A 243 -12.12 -21.65 0.45
C GLN A 243 -13.05 -21.09 -0.63
N PHE A 244 -12.82 -19.85 -1.06
CA PHE A 244 -13.59 -19.23 -2.15
C PHE A 244 -13.43 -19.96 -3.49
N VAL A 245 -12.21 -20.42 -3.80
CA VAL A 245 -11.95 -21.27 -4.98
C VAL A 245 -12.67 -22.62 -4.84
N GLN A 246 -12.52 -23.32 -3.71
CA GLN A 246 -13.09 -24.65 -3.50
C GLN A 246 -14.62 -24.68 -3.53
N ARG A 247 -15.27 -23.62 -3.04
CA ARG A 247 -16.73 -23.52 -3.04
C ARG A 247 -17.32 -23.17 -4.41
N ASN A 248 -16.50 -22.98 -5.45
CA ASN A 248 -16.92 -22.47 -6.77
C ASN A 248 -17.63 -21.10 -6.70
N HIS A 249 -17.44 -20.33 -5.62
CA HIS A 249 -18.03 -18.99 -5.50
C HIS A 249 -17.37 -18.00 -6.46
N LEU A 250 -16.14 -18.30 -6.88
CA LEU A 250 -15.38 -17.54 -7.86
C LEU A 250 -14.63 -18.50 -8.79
N SER A 251 -14.53 -18.13 -10.08
CA SER A 251 -13.65 -18.85 -11.01
C SER A 251 -12.19 -18.63 -10.61
N SER A 252 -11.42 -19.73 -10.54
CA SER A 252 -9.95 -19.77 -10.37
C SER A 252 -9.19 -18.79 -11.30
N ARG A 253 -9.79 -18.44 -12.45
CA ARG A 253 -9.29 -17.45 -13.42
C ARG A 253 -9.05 -16.06 -12.86
N ARG A 254 -9.70 -15.71 -11.75
CA ARG A 254 -9.67 -14.35 -11.19
C ARG A 254 -8.70 -14.20 -10.04
N PHE A 255 -8.08 -15.28 -9.56
CA PHE A 255 -7.23 -15.25 -8.37
C PHE A 255 -5.78 -14.98 -8.70
N VAL A 256 -5.21 -13.99 -8.02
CA VAL A 256 -3.80 -13.63 -8.07
C VAL A 256 -3.33 -13.47 -6.63
N TYR A 257 -2.14 -13.99 -6.29
CA TYR A 257 -1.54 -13.76 -4.99
C TYR A 257 -0.41 -12.75 -5.09
N TYR A 258 -0.34 -11.77 -4.21
CA TYR A 258 0.80 -10.84 -4.12
C TYR A 258 1.75 -11.25 -3.00
N GLU A 259 3.02 -10.88 -3.16
CA GLU A 259 4.02 -11.08 -2.11
C GLU A 259 3.87 -10.04 -1.02
N ASP A 260 3.70 -10.51 0.22
CA ASP A 260 3.48 -9.66 1.38
C ASP A 260 4.76 -8.86 1.69
N LEU A 261 4.73 -7.55 1.45
CA LEU A 261 5.83 -6.64 1.76
C LEU A 261 5.52 -5.88 3.07
N PRO A 262 6.52 -5.62 3.94
CA PRO A 262 7.96 -5.82 3.76
C PRO A 262 8.47 -7.26 4.01
N TYR A 263 7.60 -8.20 4.42
CA TYR A 263 8.02 -9.54 4.83
C TYR A 263 8.85 -10.28 3.76
N ALA A 264 8.41 -10.25 2.50
CA ALA A 264 9.12 -10.88 1.39
C ALA A 264 10.52 -10.30 1.14
N ALA A 265 10.72 -9.02 1.45
CA ALA A 265 11.99 -8.31 1.33
C ALA A 265 12.99 -8.65 2.44
N SER A 266 12.55 -9.33 3.51
CA SER A 266 13.37 -9.59 4.67
C SER A 266 13.78 -11.07 4.75
N PRO A 267 15.10 -11.37 4.75
CA PRO A 267 15.60 -12.75 4.87
C PRO A 267 15.11 -13.51 6.10
N ALA A 268 14.77 -12.79 7.17
CA ALA A 268 14.25 -13.38 8.39
C ALA A 268 12.92 -14.13 8.17
N HIS A 269 12.15 -13.74 7.17
CA HIS A 269 10.82 -14.33 6.89
C HIS A 269 10.85 -15.37 5.77
N TRP A 270 11.99 -15.68 5.14
CA TRP A 270 12.02 -16.63 4.02
C TRP A 270 11.58 -18.05 4.40
N LYS A 271 11.70 -18.44 5.67
CA LYS A 271 11.19 -19.73 6.18
C LYS A 271 9.67 -19.80 6.28
N THR A 272 8.98 -18.66 6.15
CA THR A 272 7.52 -18.55 6.27
C THR A 272 6.81 -18.54 4.92
N TRP A 273 7.58 -18.72 3.84
CA TRP A 273 7.02 -18.88 2.51
C TRP A 273 6.03 -20.05 2.48
N PRO A 274 5.00 -19.98 1.62
CA PRO A 274 4.07 -21.08 1.49
C PRO A 274 4.76 -22.37 1.07
N SER A 275 4.07 -23.50 1.30
CA SER A 275 4.64 -24.80 1.01
C SER A 275 4.96 -24.95 -0.48
N PRO A 276 6.00 -25.73 -0.84
CA PRO A 276 6.34 -25.98 -2.24
C PRO A 276 5.17 -26.51 -3.06
N GLU A 277 4.28 -27.30 -2.47
CA GLU A 277 3.10 -27.84 -3.15
C GLU A 277 2.16 -26.73 -3.62
N LEU A 278 1.95 -25.70 -2.79
CA LEU A 278 1.17 -24.54 -3.21
C LEU A 278 1.90 -23.78 -4.32
N LEU A 279 3.19 -23.47 -4.11
CA LEU A 279 3.95 -22.65 -5.07
C LEU A 279 4.10 -23.34 -6.43
N VAL A 280 4.22 -24.67 -6.49
CA VAL A 280 4.29 -25.43 -7.75
C VAL A 280 2.98 -25.35 -8.55
N SER A 281 1.84 -25.14 -7.87
CA SER A 281 0.55 -24.95 -8.54
C SER A 281 0.33 -23.52 -9.06
N LEU A 282 1.21 -22.58 -8.68
CA LEU A 282 1.18 -21.19 -9.08
C LEU A 282 2.33 -20.89 -10.04
N LYS A 283 2.14 -19.90 -10.90
CA LYS A 283 3.17 -19.37 -11.78
C LYS A 283 3.49 -17.93 -11.37
N PRO A 284 4.77 -17.58 -11.18
CA PRO A 284 5.13 -16.20 -10.93
C PRO A 284 4.92 -15.36 -12.20
N ALA A 285 4.36 -14.17 -12.02
CA ALA A 285 4.29 -13.11 -13.02
C ALA A 285 4.99 -11.87 -12.49
N TYR A 286 5.79 -11.23 -13.36
CA TYR A 286 6.62 -10.08 -13.02
C TYR A 286 6.03 -8.85 -13.67
N ILE A 287 5.49 -7.94 -12.88
CA ILE A 287 4.82 -6.74 -13.37
C ILE A 287 5.83 -5.58 -13.36
N PRO A 288 6.20 -4.99 -14.52
CA PRO A 288 7.18 -3.92 -14.57
C PRO A 288 6.67 -2.66 -13.86
N ILE A 289 7.47 -2.14 -12.93
CA ILE A 289 7.14 -0.93 -12.16
C ILE A 289 8.28 0.10 -12.13
N SER A 290 9.33 -0.06 -12.95
CA SER A 290 10.50 0.84 -12.98
C SER A 290 10.10 2.32 -13.07
N SER A 291 9.14 2.66 -13.94
CA SER A 291 8.66 4.04 -14.11
C SER A 291 7.85 4.56 -12.92
N GLN A 292 7.39 3.68 -12.04
CA GLN A 292 6.58 4.00 -10.86
C GLN A 292 7.34 3.89 -9.55
N LEU A 293 8.58 3.38 -9.55
CA LEU A 293 9.33 3.10 -8.32
C LEU A 293 9.48 4.35 -7.43
N ALA A 294 9.75 5.52 -8.02
CA ALA A 294 9.85 6.78 -7.29
C ALA A 294 8.52 7.18 -6.63
N LYS A 295 7.39 6.98 -7.33
CA LYS A 295 6.05 7.25 -6.79
C LYS A 295 5.64 6.23 -5.74
N LYS A 296 5.95 4.93 -5.95
CA LYS A 296 5.79 3.90 -4.93
C LYS A 296 6.53 4.30 -3.66
N ARG A 297 7.79 4.73 -3.77
CA ARG A 297 8.58 5.19 -2.63
C ARG A 297 7.91 6.35 -1.90
N GLN A 298 7.40 7.36 -2.61
CA GLN A 298 6.67 8.48 -2.01
C GLN A 298 5.39 8.02 -1.29
N LEU A 299 4.68 7.04 -1.86
CA LEU A 299 3.48 6.50 -1.25
C LEU A 299 3.80 5.70 0.03
N LEU A 300 4.91 4.96 0.06
CA LEU A 300 5.38 4.32 1.30
C LEU A 300 5.72 5.33 2.41
N ASP A 301 6.09 6.58 2.08
CA ASP A 301 6.32 7.65 3.07
C ASP A 301 5.02 8.18 3.70
N VAL A 302 3.84 7.76 3.21
CA VAL A 302 2.54 8.07 3.83
C VAL A 302 2.36 7.25 5.10
N TYR A 303 2.78 5.99 5.10
CA TYR A 303 2.59 5.03 6.19
C TYR A 303 3.61 5.18 7.31
N ARG A 304 3.77 6.39 7.83
CA ARG A 304 4.78 6.69 8.85
C ARG A 304 4.45 6.01 10.15
N SER A 305 3.18 5.86 10.49
CA SER A 305 2.82 5.11 11.69
C SER A 305 3.26 3.64 11.61
N GLN A 306 3.50 3.09 10.41
CA GLN A 306 3.75 1.67 10.16
C GLN A 306 5.18 1.33 9.70
N LEU A 307 5.93 2.28 9.12
CA LEU A 307 7.28 2.03 8.62
C LEU A 307 8.34 2.89 9.33
N LEU A 308 9.40 2.23 9.78
CA LEU A 308 10.64 2.88 10.19
C LEU A 308 11.34 3.53 8.98
N PRO A 309 12.15 4.59 9.18
CA PRO A 309 12.68 5.41 8.09
C PRO A 309 13.44 4.67 6.96
N ASN A 310 14.01 3.49 7.24
CA ASN A 310 14.78 2.73 6.25
C ASN A 310 13.96 1.64 5.54
N GLU A 311 12.80 1.25 6.07
CA GLU A 311 12.00 0.14 5.54
C GLU A 311 11.43 0.40 4.14
N PRO A 312 10.97 1.62 3.79
CA PRO A 312 10.55 1.91 2.43
C PRO A 312 11.64 1.65 1.37
N ASN A 313 12.91 1.93 1.73
CA ASN A 313 14.03 1.67 0.83
C ASN A 313 14.24 0.16 0.64
N SER A 314 14.10 -0.65 1.69
CA SER A 314 14.16 -2.11 1.59
C SER A 314 13.05 -2.66 0.70
N ILE A 315 11.82 -2.13 0.82
CA ILE A 315 10.69 -2.51 -0.06
C ILE A 315 10.99 -2.17 -1.52
N CYS A 316 11.47 -0.95 -1.80
CA CYS A 316 11.83 -0.57 -3.18
C CYS A 316 13.05 -1.33 -3.71
N LYS A 317 14.00 -1.70 -2.85
CA LYS A 317 15.17 -2.49 -3.24
C LYS A 317 14.78 -3.92 -3.61
N TYR A 318 13.82 -4.51 -2.89
CA TYR A 318 13.24 -5.81 -3.22
C TYR A 318 12.60 -5.84 -4.60
N ALA A 319 12.01 -4.73 -5.06
CA ALA A 319 11.48 -4.63 -6.41
C ALA A 319 12.55 -4.84 -7.50
N ASN A 320 13.84 -4.70 -7.18
CA ASN A 320 14.91 -4.95 -8.14
C ASN A 320 15.18 -6.47 -8.23
N SER A 321 15.16 -6.97 -9.47
CA SER A 321 15.21 -8.40 -9.83
C SER A 321 16.31 -9.22 -9.13
N ALA A 322 17.45 -8.62 -8.81
CA ALA A 322 18.57 -9.29 -8.16
C ALA A 322 18.32 -9.68 -6.70
N GLU A 323 17.50 -8.93 -5.94
CA GLU A 323 17.20 -9.29 -4.54
C GLU A 323 16.05 -10.27 -4.43
N MET A 324 15.08 -10.20 -5.34
CA MET A 324 13.99 -11.18 -5.43
C MET A 324 14.55 -12.61 -5.53
N LEU A 325 15.68 -12.81 -6.22
CA LEU A 325 16.36 -14.09 -6.40
C LEU A 325 16.84 -14.75 -5.10
N THR A 326 17.12 -13.96 -4.05
CA THR A 326 17.79 -14.48 -2.85
C THR A 326 16.85 -15.19 -1.88
N GLY A 327 15.54 -14.91 -1.94
CA GLY A 327 14.53 -15.45 -1.03
C GLY A 327 13.69 -16.61 -1.55
N ILE A 328 13.96 -17.11 -2.75
CA ILE A 328 13.11 -18.10 -3.43
C ILE A 328 13.66 -19.53 -3.23
N PRO A 329 12.79 -20.53 -3.01
CA PRO A 329 13.15 -21.94 -3.21
C PRO A 329 13.86 -22.19 -4.56
N GLU A 330 14.80 -23.13 -4.61
CA GLU A 330 15.65 -23.46 -5.78
C GLU A 330 14.92 -23.57 -7.14
N ILE A 331 13.63 -23.91 -7.13
CA ILE A 331 12.79 -24.18 -8.31
C ILE A 331 12.65 -22.97 -9.26
N ASP A 332 12.76 -21.72 -8.78
CA ASP A 332 12.47 -20.52 -9.60
C ASP A 332 13.71 -19.72 -10.04
N LYS A 333 14.91 -20.10 -9.56
CA LYS A 333 16.16 -19.35 -9.85
C LYS A 333 16.47 -19.32 -11.35
N THR A 334 16.02 -20.32 -12.12
CA THR A 334 16.34 -20.47 -13.55
C THR A 334 15.57 -19.52 -14.47
N HIS A 335 14.34 -19.09 -14.12
CA HIS A 335 13.57 -18.17 -14.95
C HIS A 335 14.05 -16.71 -14.77
N LEU A 336 14.36 -16.32 -13.53
CA LEU A 336 14.84 -14.98 -13.16
C LEU A 336 16.31 -14.73 -13.52
N GLN A 337 17.17 -15.77 -13.55
CA GLN A 337 18.55 -15.62 -14.04
C GLN A 337 18.63 -15.13 -15.50
N ARG A 338 17.55 -15.25 -16.28
CA ARG A 338 17.45 -14.73 -17.65
C ARG A 338 16.99 -13.27 -17.74
N THR A 339 16.37 -12.71 -16.70
CA THR A 339 15.84 -11.33 -16.66
C THR A 339 16.65 -10.38 -15.77
N ALA A 340 17.44 -10.93 -14.83
CA ALA A 340 18.27 -10.20 -13.86
C ALA A 340 19.48 -9.43 -14.44
N SER A 341 19.57 -9.28 -15.76
CA SER A 341 20.59 -8.48 -16.44
C SER A 341 20.15 -7.04 -16.73
N SER A 342 18.98 -6.60 -16.26
CA SER A 342 18.38 -5.30 -16.59
C SER A 342 18.17 -4.42 -15.36
N GLU A 343 18.30 -3.10 -15.53
CA GLU A 343 17.97 -2.04 -14.55
C GLU A 343 16.46 -1.95 -14.24
N GLU A 344 15.70 -3.03 -14.43
CA GLU A 344 14.25 -3.05 -14.31
C GLU A 344 13.80 -3.50 -12.92
N SER A 345 12.76 -2.83 -12.42
CA SER A 345 12.08 -3.14 -11.16
C SER A 345 10.71 -3.74 -11.44
N TYR A 346 10.33 -4.74 -10.65
CA TYR A 346 9.07 -5.46 -10.77
C TYR A 346 8.38 -5.59 -9.42
N GLU A 347 7.05 -5.71 -9.46
CA GLU A 347 6.28 -6.36 -8.39
C GLU A 347 5.94 -7.77 -8.87
N ARG A 348 6.22 -8.77 -8.04
CA ARG A 348 5.92 -10.16 -8.37
C ARG A 348 4.60 -10.56 -7.76
N VAL A 349 3.82 -11.25 -8.58
CA VAL A 349 2.53 -11.83 -8.21
C VAL A 349 2.51 -13.29 -8.67
N TRP A 350 1.61 -14.09 -8.11
CA TRP A 350 1.53 -15.51 -8.33
C TRP A 350 0.14 -15.86 -8.86
N CYS A 351 0.11 -16.36 -10.08
CA CYS A 351 -1.12 -16.64 -10.83
C CYS A 351 -1.40 -18.15 -10.82
N THR A 352 -2.67 -18.52 -10.87
CA THR A 352 -3.04 -19.87 -11.31
C THR A 352 -2.79 -19.98 -12.82
N GLN A 353 -2.69 -21.19 -13.36
CA GLN A 353 -2.59 -21.39 -14.82
C GLN A 353 -3.73 -20.69 -15.59
N GLU A 354 -4.89 -20.57 -14.95
CA GLU A 354 -6.07 -19.96 -15.49
C GLU A 354 -6.06 -18.42 -15.42
N SER A 355 -5.47 -17.83 -14.37
CA SER A 355 -5.33 -16.37 -14.23
C SER A 355 -4.12 -15.79 -14.97
N GLU A 356 -3.14 -16.62 -15.33
CA GLU A 356 -1.97 -16.23 -16.13
C GLU A 356 -2.35 -15.51 -17.43
N VAL A 357 -3.42 -15.93 -18.11
CA VAL A 357 -3.89 -15.29 -19.35
C VAL A 357 -4.41 -13.88 -19.10
N ILE A 358 -5.11 -13.65 -17.99
CA ILE A 358 -5.69 -12.34 -17.65
C ILE A 358 -4.61 -11.41 -17.08
N CYS A 359 -3.70 -11.92 -16.26
CA CYS A 359 -2.51 -11.19 -15.84
C CYS A 359 -1.62 -10.83 -17.02
N SER A 360 -1.45 -11.74 -17.98
CA SER A 360 -0.78 -11.44 -19.24
C SER A 360 -1.52 -10.37 -20.04
N HIS A 361 -2.86 -10.31 -19.97
CA HIS A 361 -3.64 -9.25 -20.61
C HIS A 361 -3.45 -7.88 -19.94
N LEU A 362 -3.34 -7.83 -18.60
CA LEU A 362 -2.88 -6.61 -17.92
C LEU A 362 -1.51 -6.19 -18.46
N LEU A 363 -0.59 -7.15 -18.63
CA LEU A 363 0.79 -6.90 -19.07
C LEU A 363 0.96 -6.66 -20.58
N SER A 364 0.03 -7.12 -21.42
CA SER A 364 0.13 -7.07 -22.87
C SER A 364 -0.81 -6.01 -23.45
N LYS A 365 -0.29 -4.78 -23.59
CA LYS A 365 -0.71 -3.59 -24.36
C LYS A 365 -0.29 -2.36 -23.53
#